data_AF-A0A952UHJ8-F1
#
_entry.id   AF-A0A952UHJ8-F1
#
_cell.length_a   1.000
_cell.length_b   1.000
_cell.length_c   1.000
_cell.angle_alpha   90.00
_cell.angle_beta   90.00
_cell.angle_gamma   90.00
#
_symmetry.space_group_name_H-M   'P 1'
#
loop_
_entity.id
_entity.type
_entity.pdbx_description
1 polymer ?
#
loop_
_entity_poly.entity_id
_entity_poly.type
_entity_poly.pdbx_seq_one_letter_code
_entity_poly.pdbx_strand_id
1 'polypeptide(L)'
;MNRTAAITAVLGLAVAGGVLYRVFNPPATLLKTVPADVLKKQPELEPAYRNYVKNGGEYIWGANDCSIFVSDYINQCGNPCPFRPTTKELIDPAFMAKVGFTSASGQIRPGDVIVFRYLNADRQWRGHTGVVVWYDGANWVMHNTERYQGMVVETLDRFWARADAATKGNPDLRKVFRRRDANL
;
A
#
# COMPACT_ATOMS: atom_id res chain seq x y z
N MET A 1 36.81 -34.88 -23.08
CA MET A 1 36.10 -33.62 -22.73
C MET A 1 35.62 -33.72 -21.29
N ASN A 2 36.21 -32.93 -20.38
CA ASN A 2 36.03 -33.02 -18.93
C ASN A 2 34.63 -32.55 -18.51
N ARG A 3 33.76 -33.50 -18.15
CA ARG A 3 32.38 -33.29 -17.67
C ARG A 3 32.29 -32.38 -16.42
N THR A 4 33.39 -32.22 -15.68
CA THR A 4 33.45 -31.45 -14.44
C THR A 4 33.38 -29.93 -14.66
N ALA A 5 33.89 -29.41 -15.79
CA ALA A 5 33.88 -27.97 -16.07
C ALA A 5 32.50 -27.45 -16.47
N ALA A 6 31.67 -28.29 -17.10
CA ALA A 6 30.32 -27.93 -17.52
C ALA A 6 29.35 -27.78 -16.33
N ILE A 7 29.53 -28.57 -15.27
CA ILE A 7 28.63 -28.57 -14.10
C ILE A 7 28.85 -27.31 -13.23
N THR A 8 30.10 -26.87 -13.05
CA THR A 8 30.43 -25.67 -12.26
C THR A 8 29.94 -24.38 -12.91
N ALA A 9 30.00 -24.29 -14.25
CA ALA A 9 29.51 -23.12 -14.99
C ALA A 9 27.98 -22.98 -14.93
N VAL A 10 27.23 -24.09 -14.98
CA VAL A 10 25.76 -24.10 -14.87
C VAL A 10 25.30 -23.74 -13.46
N LEU A 11 25.98 -24.22 -12.42
CA LEU A 11 25.70 -23.85 -11.03
C LEU A 11 25.98 -22.37 -10.74
N GLY A 12 27.08 -21.81 -11.27
CA GLY A 12 27.40 -20.39 -11.14
C GLY A 12 26.33 -19.47 -11.76
N LEU A 13 25.81 -19.84 -12.94
CA LEU A 13 24.72 -19.13 -13.61
C LEU A 13 23.38 -19.24 -12.86
N ALA A 14 23.06 -20.39 -12.27
CA ALA A 14 21.84 -20.58 -11.48
C ALA A 14 21.86 -19.79 -10.16
N VAL A 15 23.01 -19.74 -9.47
CA VAL A 15 23.16 -18.95 -8.24
C VAL A 15 23.16 -17.46 -8.53
N ALA A 16 23.89 -17.01 -9.56
CA ALA A 16 23.85 -15.61 -10.00
C ALA A 16 22.45 -15.20 -10.46
N GLY A 17 21.76 -16.05 -11.22
CA GLY A 17 20.37 -15.84 -11.65
C GLY A 17 19.39 -15.77 -10.48
N GLY A 18 19.54 -16.63 -9.46
CA GLY A 18 18.69 -16.61 -8.26
C GLY A 18 18.93 -15.39 -7.35
N VAL A 19 20.19 -14.96 -7.21
CA VAL A 19 20.55 -13.75 -6.46
C VAL A 19 20.04 -12.51 -7.19
N LEU A 20 20.30 -12.40 -8.50
CA LEU A 20 19.77 -11.30 -9.31
C LEU A 20 18.24 -11.30 -9.31
N TYR A 21 17.59 -12.46 -9.41
CA TYR A 21 16.13 -12.54 -9.33
C TYR A 21 15.59 -12.00 -8.01
N ARG A 22 16.21 -12.32 -6.87
CA ARG A 22 15.81 -11.75 -5.56
C ARG A 22 16.13 -10.27 -5.41
N VAL A 23 17.21 -9.80 -6.02
CA VAL A 23 17.56 -8.37 -6.06
C VAL A 23 16.55 -7.58 -6.89
N PHE A 24 16.09 -8.13 -8.01
CA PHE A 24 15.09 -7.51 -8.87
C PHE A 24 13.64 -7.80 -8.46
N ASN A 25 13.40 -8.84 -7.66
CA ASN A 25 12.09 -9.27 -7.17
C ASN A 25 12.22 -9.64 -5.68
N PRO A 26 12.33 -8.64 -4.79
CA PRO A 26 12.38 -8.90 -3.36
C PRO A 26 11.13 -9.68 -2.94
N PRO A 27 11.26 -10.70 -2.06
CA PRO A 27 10.13 -11.49 -1.61
C PRO A 27 9.06 -10.58 -1.00
N ALA A 28 7.79 -10.95 -1.17
CA ALA A 28 6.63 -10.26 -0.62
C ALA A 28 6.75 -10.08 0.91
N THR A 29 7.29 -8.93 1.32
CA THR A 29 7.73 -8.67 2.70
C THR A 29 6.74 -7.76 3.42
N LEU A 30 6.66 -7.92 4.74
CA LEU A 30 5.87 -7.10 5.65
C LEU A 30 6.77 -6.68 6.81
N LEU A 31 6.76 -5.38 7.11
CA LEU A 31 7.38 -4.77 8.27
C LEU A 31 6.29 -4.36 9.25
N LYS A 32 6.39 -4.82 10.50
CA LYS A 32 5.46 -4.47 11.59
C LYS A 32 5.76 -3.11 12.22
N THR A 33 6.83 -2.46 11.79
CA THR A 33 7.26 -1.15 12.25
C THR A 33 7.53 -0.30 11.03
N VAL A 34 7.09 0.96 11.06
CA VAL A 34 7.32 1.90 9.97
C VAL A 34 8.78 2.37 10.02
N PRO A 35 9.60 2.09 8.99
CA PRO A 35 10.97 2.56 8.97
C PRO A 35 11.02 4.09 8.93
N ALA A 36 11.93 4.70 9.70
CA ALA A 36 12.06 6.17 9.75
C ALA A 36 12.32 6.80 8.37
N ASP A 37 13.03 6.07 7.49
CA ASP A 37 13.34 6.52 6.14
C ASP A 37 12.09 6.65 5.24
N VAL A 38 11.02 5.89 5.51
CA VAL A 38 9.73 6.07 4.82
C VAL A 38 9.19 7.47 5.10
N LEU A 39 9.11 7.84 6.38
CA LEU A 39 8.57 9.13 6.82
C LEU A 39 9.48 10.29 6.39
N LYS A 40 10.80 10.11 6.44
CA LYS A 40 11.78 11.12 6.00
C LYS A 40 11.66 11.44 4.51
N LYS A 41 11.44 10.42 3.67
CA LYS A 41 11.32 10.60 2.21
C LYS A 41 9.95 11.12 1.77
N GLN A 42 8.93 10.95 2.62
CA GLN A 42 7.53 11.29 2.33
C GLN A 42 6.93 12.04 3.52
N PRO A 43 7.36 13.30 3.74
CA PRO A 43 7.00 14.07 4.93
C PRO A 43 5.50 14.28 5.10
N GLU A 44 4.71 14.22 4.03
CA GLU A 44 3.25 14.31 4.08
C GLU A 44 2.58 13.14 4.84
N LEU A 45 3.28 12.01 5.00
CA LEU A 45 2.82 10.87 5.81
C LEU A 45 3.13 11.03 7.29
N GLU A 46 4.09 11.86 7.66
CA GLU A 46 4.53 12.01 9.05
C GLU A 46 3.38 12.49 9.96
N PRO A 47 2.59 13.53 9.64
CA PRO A 47 1.51 13.94 10.53
C PRO A 47 0.41 12.88 10.63
N ALA A 48 0.11 12.16 9.54
CA ALA A 48 -0.86 11.06 9.56
C ALA A 48 -0.39 9.90 10.45
N TYR A 49 0.90 9.56 10.40
CA TYR A 49 1.50 8.58 11.30
C TYR A 49 1.51 9.05 12.76
N ARG A 50 1.86 10.32 13.00
CA ARG A 50 1.83 10.91 14.35
C ARG A 50 0.42 10.90 14.95
N ASN A 51 -0.61 11.18 14.16
CA ASN A 51 -2.00 11.07 14.60
C ASN A 51 -2.35 9.63 14.98
N TYR A 52 -1.96 8.65 14.15
CA TYR A 52 -2.12 7.24 14.49
C TYR A 52 -1.48 6.87 15.84
N VAL A 53 -0.24 7.31 16.09
CA VAL A 53 0.46 7.08 17.36
C VAL A 53 -0.23 7.79 18.52
N LYS A 54 -0.65 9.06 18.33
CA LYS A 54 -1.38 9.85 19.32
C LYS A 54 -2.71 9.19 19.73
N ASN A 55 -3.33 8.45 18.82
CA ASN A 55 -4.57 7.70 19.04
C ASN A 55 -4.34 6.28 19.59
N GLY A 56 -3.18 6.02 20.20
CA GLY A 56 -2.88 4.76 20.88
C GLY A 56 -1.97 3.82 20.10
N GLY A 57 -1.70 4.09 18.82
CA GLY A 57 -0.76 3.28 18.04
C GLY A 57 -1.24 1.85 17.78
N GLU A 58 -2.54 1.61 17.82
CA GLU A 58 -3.18 0.31 17.58
C GLU A 58 -4.32 0.45 16.57
N TYR A 59 -4.68 -0.67 15.93
CA TYR A 59 -5.86 -0.70 15.07
C TYR A 59 -7.15 -0.67 15.89
N ILE A 60 -7.97 0.36 15.69
CA ILE A 60 -9.30 0.47 16.31
C ILE A 60 -10.31 0.82 15.23
N TRP A 61 -11.27 -0.08 14.98
CA TRP A 61 -12.28 0.10 13.93
C TRP A 61 -13.03 1.43 14.09
N GLY A 62 -13.04 2.26 13.05
CA GLY A 62 -13.71 3.57 13.00
C GLY A 62 -13.01 4.73 13.75
N ALA A 63 -12.10 4.43 14.68
CA ALA A 63 -11.41 5.45 15.48
C ALA A 63 -9.95 5.65 15.05
N ASN A 64 -9.27 4.55 14.74
CA ASN A 64 -7.87 4.51 14.32
C ASN A 64 -7.65 3.32 13.39
N ASP A 65 -8.30 3.33 12.23
CA ASP A 65 -8.25 2.25 11.24
C ASP A 65 -7.54 2.65 9.93
N CYS A 66 -7.59 1.78 8.93
CA CYS A 66 -6.99 2.00 7.62
C CYS A 66 -7.50 3.28 6.92
N SER A 67 -8.81 3.53 6.98
CA SER A 67 -9.43 4.68 6.33
C SER A 67 -9.19 5.98 7.08
N ILE A 68 -9.09 5.93 8.41
CA ILE A 68 -8.69 7.10 9.20
C ILE A 68 -7.26 7.52 8.88
N PHE A 69 -6.32 6.58 8.78
CA PHE A 69 -4.94 6.89 8.37
C PHE A 69 -4.89 7.55 6.98
N VAL A 70 -5.62 7.00 6.00
CA VAL A 70 -5.68 7.58 4.65
C VAL A 70 -6.39 8.94 4.64
N SER A 71 -7.43 9.12 5.45
CA SER A 71 -8.09 10.42 5.62
C SER A 71 -7.12 11.48 6.16
N ASP A 72 -6.32 11.12 7.16
CA ASP A 72 -5.32 12.03 7.73
C ASP A 72 -4.25 12.38 6.69
N TYR A 73 -3.79 11.40 5.90
CA TYR A 73 -2.88 11.63 4.77
C TYR A 73 -3.48 12.61 3.74
N ILE A 74 -4.74 12.39 3.33
CA ILE A 74 -5.44 13.27 2.38
C ILE A 74 -5.52 14.71 2.94
N ASN A 75 -5.82 14.86 4.24
CA ASN A 75 -5.85 16.17 4.91
C ASN A 75 -4.49 16.88 4.87
N GLN A 76 -3.38 16.14 5.05
CA GLN A 76 -2.02 16.69 4.96
C GLN A 76 -1.63 17.10 3.53
N CYS A 77 -2.26 16.51 2.52
CA CYS A 77 -2.09 16.90 1.13
C CYS A 77 -2.83 18.20 0.76
N GLY A 78 -3.32 18.96 1.75
CA GLY A 78 -3.96 20.27 1.55
C GLY A 78 -5.42 20.22 1.07
N ASN A 79 -6.04 19.04 1.02
CA ASN A 79 -7.42 18.85 0.57
C ASN A 79 -8.24 18.18 1.68
N PRO A 80 -8.81 18.94 2.62
CA PRO A 80 -9.46 18.35 3.79
C PRO A 80 -10.67 17.51 3.41
N CYS A 81 -10.77 16.33 4.02
CA CYS A 81 -11.95 15.49 3.95
C CYS A 81 -13.10 16.19 4.71
N PRO A 82 -14.31 16.30 4.10
CA PRO A 82 -15.45 16.96 4.74
C PRO A 82 -16.01 16.21 5.97
N PHE A 83 -15.64 14.94 6.12
CA PHE A 83 -15.96 14.06 7.24
C PHE A 83 -14.92 12.93 7.27
N ARG A 84 -15.00 12.01 8.23
CA ARG A 84 -14.15 10.80 8.28
C ARG A 84 -14.68 9.75 7.28
N PRO A 85 -14.05 9.57 6.09
CA PRO A 85 -14.54 8.63 5.10
C PRO A 85 -14.26 7.19 5.53
N THR A 86 -15.15 6.28 5.17
CA THR A 86 -14.85 4.85 5.20
C THR A 86 -14.29 4.42 3.85
N THR A 87 -13.91 3.16 3.73
CA THR A 87 -13.52 2.58 2.44
C THR A 87 -14.64 2.63 1.38
N LYS A 88 -15.91 2.78 1.77
CA LYS A 88 -17.04 3.02 0.85
C LYS A 88 -16.90 4.35 0.12
N GLU A 89 -16.56 5.41 0.84
CA GLU A 89 -16.39 6.73 0.25
C GLU A 89 -15.04 6.83 -0.47
N LEU A 90 -13.98 6.25 0.09
CA LEU A 90 -12.65 6.27 -0.53
C LEU A 90 -12.59 5.52 -1.89
N ILE A 91 -13.46 4.53 -2.14
CA ILE A 91 -13.49 3.86 -3.46
C ILE A 91 -14.30 4.64 -4.50
N ASP A 92 -15.08 5.65 -4.09
CA ASP A 92 -15.90 6.45 -5.00
C ASP A 92 -15.02 7.50 -5.72
N PRO A 93 -14.88 7.43 -7.06
CA PRO A 93 -14.13 8.42 -7.82
C PRO A 93 -14.64 9.86 -7.61
N ALA A 94 -15.94 10.05 -7.39
CA ALA A 94 -16.51 11.37 -7.18
C ALA A 94 -16.09 11.97 -5.83
N PHE A 95 -16.02 11.15 -4.77
CA PHE A 95 -15.48 11.58 -3.48
C PHE A 95 -13.99 11.88 -3.59
N MET A 96 -13.19 10.96 -4.15
CA MET A 96 -11.74 11.15 -4.31
C MET A 96 -11.41 12.38 -5.16
N ALA A 97 -12.23 12.67 -6.19
CA ALA A 97 -12.16 13.90 -6.97
C ALA A 97 -12.39 15.18 -6.15
N LYS A 98 -13.29 15.16 -5.17
CA LYS A 98 -13.56 16.32 -4.30
C LYS A 98 -12.40 16.60 -3.34
N VAL A 99 -11.67 15.55 -2.93
CA VAL A 99 -10.52 15.67 -2.01
C VAL A 99 -9.17 15.69 -2.73
N GLY A 100 -9.14 16.06 -4.02
CA GLY A 100 -7.89 16.36 -4.73
C GLY A 100 -7.21 15.17 -5.43
N PHE A 101 -7.89 14.04 -5.56
CA PHE A 101 -7.36 12.83 -6.22
C PHE A 101 -8.12 12.49 -7.51
N THR A 102 -7.51 11.70 -8.39
CA THR A 102 -8.13 11.18 -9.61
C THR A 102 -7.84 9.70 -9.76
N SER A 103 -8.77 8.95 -10.36
CA SER A 103 -8.50 7.56 -10.74
C SER A 103 -7.24 7.50 -11.59
N ALA A 104 -6.29 6.64 -11.20
CA ALA A 104 -5.07 6.40 -11.94
C ALA A 104 -5.18 5.11 -12.75
N SER A 105 -4.84 5.19 -14.03
CA SER A 105 -4.51 4.03 -14.85
C SER A 105 -3.01 4.02 -15.12
N GLY A 106 -2.39 2.85 -15.08
CA GLY A 106 -0.96 2.68 -15.34
C GLY A 106 -0.11 2.40 -14.10
N GLN A 107 1.17 2.79 -14.16
CA GLN A 107 2.16 2.46 -13.14
C GLN A 107 1.82 3.12 -11.80
N ILE A 108 1.67 2.31 -10.76
CA ILE A 108 1.49 2.74 -9.37
C ILE A 108 2.80 3.41 -8.90
N ARG A 109 2.69 4.53 -8.18
CA ARG A 109 3.84 5.31 -7.70
C ARG A 109 3.63 5.83 -6.27
N PRO A 110 4.68 6.31 -5.59
CA PRO A 110 4.57 6.87 -4.24
C PRO A 110 3.53 7.99 -4.17
N GLY A 111 2.75 8.01 -3.08
CA GLY A 111 1.64 8.92 -2.85
C GLY A 111 0.31 8.51 -3.49
N ASP A 112 0.29 7.47 -4.32
CA ASP A 112 -0.99 6.88 -4.76
C ASP A 112 -1.71 6.22 -3.57
N VAL A 113 -3.03 6.36 -3.52
CA VAL A 113 -3.91 5.69 -2.55
C VAL A 113 -4.53 4.47 -3.22
N ILE A 114 -4.35 3.30 -2.61
CA ILE A 114 -5.00 2.07 -3.07
C ILE A 114 -6.18 1.80 -2.16
N VAL A 115 -7.36 1.55 -2.75
CA VAL A 115 -8.58 1.22 -2.03
C VAL A 115 -9.20 0.00 -2.66
N PHE A 116 -9.66 -0.96 -1.84
CA PHE A 116 -10.47 -2.06 -2.34
C PHE A 116 -11.61 -2.40 -1.38
N ARG A 117 -12.68 -2.96 -1.94
CA ARG A 117 -13.88 -3.37 -1.20
C ARG A 117 -14.30 -4.77 -1.61
N TYR A 118 -14.91 -5.50 -0.70
CA TYR A 118 -15.31 -6.88 -0.94
C TYR A 118 -16.45 -7.28 -0.01
N LEU A 119 -17.14 -8.36 -0.35
CA LEU A 119 -18.08 -9.03 0.55
C LEU A 119 -17.32 -10.08 1.35
N ASN A 120 -17.40 -10.02 2.69
CA ASN A 120 -16.88 -11.08 3.55
C ASN A 120 -17.78 -12.34 3.50
N ALA A 121 -17.43 -13.38 4.27
CA ALA A 121 -18.20 -14.62 4.33
C ALA A 121 -19.67 -14.39 4.74
N ASP A 122 -19.93 -13.41 5.61
CA ASP A 122 -21.27 -13.03 6.08
C ASP A 122 -22.02 -12.09 5.11
N ARG A 123 -21.49 -11.92 3.89
CA ARG A 123 -22.05 -11.01 2.86
C ARG A 123 -22.15 -9.55 3.31
N GLN A 124 -21.28 -9.14 4.23
CA GLN A 124 -21.13 -7.74 4.63
C GLN A 124 -20.05 -7.07 3.79
N TRP A 125 -20.32 -5.84 3.38
CA TRP A 125 -19.33 -5.02 2.70
C TRP A 125 -18.20 -4.64 3.65
N ARG A 126 -16.98 -5.03 3.30
CA ARG A 126 -15.74 -4.64 3.94
C ARG A 126 -14.83 -3.96 2.91
N GLY A 127 -13.72 -3.43 3.39
CA GLY A 127 -12.71 -2.85 2.52
C GLY A 127 -11.43 -2.60 3.28
N HIS A 128 -10.41 -2.23 2.53
CA HIS A 128 -9.10 -1.89 3.07
C HIS A 128 -8.43 -0.85 2.17
N THR A 129 -7.50 -0.09 2.74
CA THR A 129 -6.80 0.96 2.01
C THR A 129 -5.40 1.19 2.56
N GLY A 130 -4.54 1.79 1.75
CA GLY A 130 -3.18 2.15 2.10
C GLY A 130 -2.62 3.19 1.14
N VAL A 131 -1.50 3.81 1.54
CA VAL A 131 -0.77 4.78 0.73
C VAL A 131 0.50 4.11 0.21
N VAL A 132 0.75 4.25 -1.08
CA VAL A 132 1.96 3.74 -1.72
C VAL A 132 3.14 4.58 -1.28
N VAL A 133 4.23 3.93 -0.89
CA VAL A 133 5.44 4.58 -0.42
C VAL A 133 6.69 4.12 -1.14
N TRP A 134 7.68 5.00 -1.29
CA TRP A 134 9.02 4.59 -1.73
C TRP A 134 9.84 4.08 -0.55
N TYR A 135 10.29 2.83 -0.62
CA TYR A 135 11.15 2.23 0.39
C TYR A 135 12.03 1.15 -0.24
N ASP A 136 13.30 1.09 0.18
CA ASP A 136 14.25 0.06 -0.27
C ASP A 136 14.32 -0.12 -1.81
N GLY A 137 14.31 1.00 -2.54
CA GLY A 137 14.41 1.02 -4.01
C GLY A 137 13.15 0.59 -4.76
N ALA A 138 12.01 0.42 -4.09
CA ALA A 138 10.76 -0.02 -4.71
C ALA A 138 9.52 0.66 -4.11
N ASN A 139 8.36 0.40 -4.74
CA ASN A 139 7.05 0.78 -4.21
C ASN A 139 6.57 -0.23 -3.16
N TRP A 140 6.21 0.28 -2.00
CA TRP A 140 5.61 -0.43 -0.87
C TRP A 140 4.27 0.22 -0.55
N VAL A 141 3.53 -0.32 0.41
CA VAL A 141 2.27 0.25 0.89
C VAL A 141 2.33 0.35 2.40
N MET A 142 2.18 1.57 2.90
CA MET A 142 1.99 1.86 4.31
C MET A 142 0.49 1.87 4.61
N HIS A 143 0.07 1.11 5.61
CA HIS A 143 -1.33 1.03 5.99
C HIS A 143 -1.51 0.54 7.43
N ASN A 144 -2.63 0.92 8.04
CA ASN A 144 -3.04 0.40 9.35
C ASN A 144 -3.95 -0.82 9.15
N THR A 145 -3.80 -1.91 9.91
CA THR A 145 -4.58 -3.14 9.68
C THR A 145 -4.91 -3.93 10.93
N GLU A 146 -6.14 -4.43 10.98
CA GLU A 146 -6.64 -5.34 12.02
C GLU A 146 -5.79 -6.60 12.14
N ARG A 147 -5.35 -7.18 11.02
CA ARG A 147 -4.61 -8.46 11.02
C ARG A 147 -3.31 -8.40 11.83
N TYR A 148 -2.66 -7.24 11.85
CA TYR A 148 -1.40 -7.03 12.57
C TYR A 148 -1.56 -6.04 13.73
N GLN A 149 -2.80 -5.64 14.03
CA GLN A 149 -3.17 -4.74 15.12
C GLN A 149 -2.42 -3.39 15.09
N GLY A 150 -2.13 -2.87 13.89
CA GLY A 150 -1.44 -1.59 13.78
C GLY A 150 -0.90 -1.24 12.39
N MET A 151 -0.06 -0.20 12.37
CA MET A 151 0.60 0.34 11.18
C MET A 151 1.71 -0.59 10.70
N VAL A 152 1.64 -0.96 9.43
CA VAL A 152 2.62 -1.82 8.77
C VAL A 152 3.05 -1.21 7.45
N VAL A 153 4.18 -1.69 6.93
CA VAL A 153 4.65 -1.40 5.58
C VAL A 153 4.90 -2.72 4.88
N GLU A 154 4.24 -2.98 3.76
CA GLU A 154 4.46 -4.20 2.96
C GLU A 154 4.74 -3.90 1.50
N THR A 155 5.36 -4.83 0.78
CA THR A 155 5.62 -4.64 -0.65
C THR A 155 4.31 -4.46 -1.42
N LEU A 156 4.34 -3.69 -2.51
CA LEU A 156 3.18 -3.45 -3.34
C LEU A 156 2.54 -4.77 -3.82
N ASP A 157 3.35 -5.72 -4.29
CA ASP A 157 2.87 -7.03 -4.76
C ASP A 157 2.10 -7.80 -3.69
N ARG A 158 2.56 -7.75 -2.44
CA ARG A 158 1.91 -8.43 -1.32
C ARG A 158 0.54 -7.81 -1.02
N PHE A 159 0.48 -6.49 -0.99
CA PHE A 159 -0.76 -5.76 -0.78
C PHE A 159 -1.74 -6.02 -1.93
N TRP A 160 -1.24 -6.00 -3.17
CA TRP A 160 -2.02 -6.20 -4.39
C TRP A 160 -2.59 -7.61 -4.50
N ALA A 161 -1.79 -8.63 -4.20
CA ALA A 161 -2.25 -10.02 -4.17
C ALA A 161 -3.37 -10.25 -3.14
N ARG A 162 -3.31 -9.58 -1.99
CA ARG A 162 -4.41 -9.59 -1.01
C ARG A 162 -5.65 -8.92 -1.56
N ALA A 163 -5.50 -7.78 -2.21
CA ALA A 163 -6.61 -7.08 -2.84
C ALA A 163 -7.28 -7.96 -3.91
N ASP A 164 -6.50 -8.61 -4.79
CA ASP A 164 -7.00 -9.55 -5.80
C ASP A 164 -7.76 -10.72 -5.17
N ALA A 165 -7.20 -11.33 -4.12
CA ALA A 165 -7.85 -12.43 -3.42
C ALA A 165 -9.18 -11.99 -2.79
N ALA A 166 -9.22 -10.80 -2.19
CA ALA A 166 -10.42 -10.26 -1.55
C ALA A 166 -11.51 -9.88 -2.57
N THR A 167 -11.13 -9.26 -3.68
CA THR A 167 -12.08 -8.84 -4.73
C THR A 167 -12.41 -9.95 -5.72
N LYS A 168 -11.81 -11.14 -5.57
CA LYS A 168 -11.88 -12.24 -6.55
C LYS A 168 -11.48 -11.77 -7.95
N GLY A 169 -10.50 -10.86 -8.02
CA GLY A 169 -10.03 -10.25 -9.25
C GLY A 169 -10.98 -9.23 -9.90
N ASN A 170 -12.09 -8.84 -9.25
CA ASN A 170 -12.98 -7.82 -9.80
C ASN A 170 -12.29 -6.43 -9.76
N PRO A 171 -11.98 -5.82 -10.93
CA PRO A 171 -11.27 -4.55 -10.97
C PRO A 171 -12.14 -3.36 -10.52
N ASP A 172 -13.46 -3.43 -10.58
CA ASP A 172 -14.33 -2.34 -10.12
C ASP A 172 -14.31 -2.17 -8.61
N LEU A 173 -13.91 -3.22 -7.91
CA LEU A 173 -13.80 -3.31 -6.46
C LEU A 173 -12.40 -2.97 -5.95
N ARG A 174 -11.45 -2.60 -6.81
CA ARG A 174 -10.11 -2.15 -6.44
C ARG A 174 -9.69 -0.98 -7.30
N LYS A 175 -9.37 0.16 -6.68
CA LYS A 175 -8.98 1.37 -7.39
C LYS A 175 -7.69 1.96 -6.83
N VAL A 176 -6.99 2.66 -7.72
CA VAL A 176 -5.83 3.48 -7.39
C VAL A 176 -6.22 4.92 -7.65
N PHE A 177 -5.93 5.78 -6.69
CA PHE A 177 -6.19 7.20 -6.76
C PHE A 177 -4.88 7.95 -6.60
N ARG A 178 -4.68 8.91 -7.48
CA ARG A 178 -3.46 9.71 -7.57
C ARG A 178 -3.78 11.15 -7.26
N ARG A 179 -2.92 11.79 -6.47
CA ARG A 179 -3.05 13.23 -6.22
C ARG A 179 -2.96 14.00 -7.53
N ARG A 180 -3.81 15.00 -7.71
CA ARG A 180 -3.84 15.83 -8.93
C ARG A 180 -2.58 16.67 -9.11
N ASP A 181 -2.03 17.17 -8.01
CA ASP A 181 -0.82 17.99 -7.98
C ASP A 181 0.47 17.21 -8.26
N ALA A 182 0.42 15.87 -8.18
CA ALA A 182 1.53 14.99 -8.53
C ALA A 182 1.67 14.76 -10.05
N ASN A 183 0.79 15.30 -10.88
CA ASN A 183 0.87 15.21 -12.35
C ASN A 183 1.59 16.41 -13.00
N LEU A 184 2.30 17.21 -12.20
CA LEU A 184 3.16 18.31 -12.65
C LEU A 184 4.62 17.87 -12.67
#